data_AF-A0A0F8W6Q0-F1
#
_entry.id   AF-A0A0F8W6Q0-F1
#
_cell.length_a   1.000
_cell.length_b   1.000
_cell.length_c   1.000
_cell.angle_alpha   90.00
_cell.angle_beta   90.00
_cell.angle_gamma   90.00
#
_symmetry.space_group_name_H-M   'P 1'
#
loop_
_entity.id
_entity.type
_entity.pdbx_description
1 polymer ?
#
loop_
_entity_poly.entity_id
_entity_poly.type
_entity_poly.pdbx_seq_one_letter_code
_entity_poly.pdbx_strand_id
1 'polypeptide(L)'
;MIVLKYKRVKSITQMQITDYIFRVEKQVFVMSIQKDYRTAMKLITSVPRKPTQKRGRKKDITKLFYKIDHFIKKGDLTPTKPQYLRRFRDVAVVPELEINYEGISRVEKLMLKALSGFTGFFEHIIICNNFSYFDDLQEKLEARDVSFKNRFLHDIIIFELSRIHIGIDNYTSYLNAIRYFQANYLKTVLHDPNYFPDLGIVSHAMRAIPLKALKQFYFELLEETYEFKIAKNRILIWDCQFVHSNSSDHFNKEKGSYNDPEAGFCKHQGKIYGVGYKVSTIYAYCGNRSVPVFCDLFSGNTDEHTVFKETFTHFFSLGLEKPWIILADAGPYSIEILQWIFEMGIIPLINSRKSIKNQNVKKLNDSFYVNMDFIPSNWTKEDLIVLMNIRSEIERQFSHIIVVYHARRANVRGLEMVSKHRYLILILDLLKINTAYKLGRPDLIGKTRTFTMTKGVDFYSVFPEIAKNDGFQILLPDYSRNPTFLGVR
;
A
#
# COMPACT_ATOMS: atom_id res chain seq x y z
N MET A 1 -6.85 -8.45 -66.26
CA MET A 1 -5.49 -8.53 -65.65
C MET A 1 -4.67 -9.59 -66.36
N ILE A 2 -3.55 -9.24 -66.98
CA ILE A 2 -2.68 -10.21 -67.67
C ILE A 2 -1.78 -10.89 -66.64
N VAL A 3 -1.79 -12.23 -66.61
CA VAL A 3 -0.94 -13.03 -65.72
C VAL A 3 -0.07 -13.95 -66.57
N LEU A 4 1.24 -13.69 -66.63
CA LEU A 4 2.20 -14.59 -67.26
C LEU A 4 2.62 -15.67 -66.26
N LYS A 5 2.52 -16.94 -66.64
CA LYS A 5 3.02 -18.07 -65.82
C LYS A 5 4.08 -18.84 -66.60
N TYR A 6 5.29 -18.94 -66.04
CA TYR A 6 6.32 -19.85 -66.55
C TYR A 6 6.12 -21.25 -65.97
N LYS A 7 6.09 -22.29 -66.82
CA LYS A 7 5.77 -23.66 -66.38
C LYS A 7 6.75 -24.68 -66.95
N ARG A 8 7.38 -25.49 -66.09
CA ARG A 8 8.27 -26.62 -66.47
C ARG A 8 7.62 -28.01 -66.31
N VAL A 9 6.56 -28.16 -65.49
CA VAL A 9 5.79 -29.42 -65.31
C VAL A 9 4.30 -29.11 -65.01
N LYS A 10 3.36 -30.01 -65.32
CA LYS A 10 1.90 -29.85 -65.13
C LYS A 10 1.51 -29.72 -63.64
N SER A 11 0.89 -28.60 -63.28
CA SER A 11 0.23 -28.38 -61.98
C SER A 11 -1.29 -28.58 -62.08
N ILE A 12 -1.86 -29.17 -61.04
CA ILE A 12 -3.30 -29.21 -60.74
C ILE A 12 -3.72 -27.85 -60.20
N THR A 13 -4.86 -27.32 -60.63
CA THR A 13 -5.38 -26.01 -60.21
C THR A 13 -6.46 -26.24 -59.16
N GLN A 14 -6.22 -25.83 -57.91
CA GLN A 14 -7.27 -25.80 -56.89
C GLN A 14 -7.77 -24.36 -56.78
N MET A 15 -9.05 -24.12 -57.09
CA MET A 15 -9.68 -22.80 -57.03
C MET A 15 -10.38 -22.64 -55.69
N GLN A 16 -10.31 -21.44 -55.09
CA GLN A 16 -11.02 -21.09 -53.85
C GLN A 16 -12.25 -20.23 -54.18
N ILE A 17 -13.30 -20.36 -53.37
CA ILE A 17 -14.64 -19.74 -53.54
C ILE A 17 -14.58 -18.21 -53.76
N THR A 18 -13.55 -17.54 -53.24
CA THR A 18 -13.34 -16.10 -53.41
C THR A 18 -13.02 -15.67 -54.84
N ASP A 19 -12.60 -16.57 -55.72
CA ASP A 19 -12.35 -16.26 -57.14
C ASP A 19 -13.64 -15.99 -57.93
N TYR A 20 -14.83 -16.33 -57.38
CA TYR A 20 -16.13 -16.11 -58.03
C TYR A 20 -16.75 -14.73 -57.77
N ILE A 21 -16.34 -14.02 -56.70
CA ILE A 21 -17.09 -12.87 -56.17
C ILE A 21 -16.64 -11.53 -56.77
N PHE A 22 -15.43 -11.45 -57.33
CA PHE A 22 -14.92 -10.24 -57.98
C PHE A 22 -14.49 -10.56 -59.42
N ARG A 23 -15.31 -10.14 -60.40
CA ARG A 23 -15.07 -10.30 -61.84
C ARG A 23 -13.90 -9.43 -62.31
N VAL A 24 -12.68 -9.81 -61.98
CA VAL A 24 -11.51 -9.37 -62.74
C VAL A 24 -11.23 -10.45 -63.77
N GLU A 25 -11.58 -10.21 -65.04
CA GLU A 25 -11.19 -11.11 -66.13
C GLU A 25 -9.66 -11.24 -66.16
N LYS A 26 -9.16 -12.43 -65.80
CA LYS A 26 -7.73 -12.77 -65.80
C LYS A 26 -7.42 -13.48 -67.11
N GLN A 27 -6.69 -12.83 -68.01
CA GLN A 27 -6.10 -13.51 -69.17
C GLN A 27 -4.76 -14.10 -68.73
N VAL A 28 -4.70 -15.43 -68.67
CA VAL A 28 -3.51 -16.16 -68.20
C VAL A 28 -2.77 -16.73 -69.40
N PHE A 29 -1.54 -16.26 -69.63
CA PHE A 29 -0.66 -16.81 -70.67
C PHE A 29 0.34 -17.74 -70.00
N VAL A 30 0.28 -19.02 -70.35
CA VAL A 30 1.19 -20.05 -69.85
C VAL A 30 2.29 -20.25 -70.87
N MET A 31 3.53 -20.01 -70.45
CA MET A 31 4.72 -20.10 -71.32
C MET A 31 5.63 -21.23 -70.82
N SER A 32 6.01 -22.14 -71.71
CA SER A 32 6.89 -23.28 -71.43
C SER A 32 8.37 -22.98 -71.70
N ILE A 33 8.65 -21.97 -72.54
CA ILE A 33 9.99 -21.56 -72.95
C ILE A 33 10.46 -20.37 -72.10
N GLN A 34 11.62 -20.51 -71.45
CA GLN A 34 12.11 -19.54 -70.47
C GLN A 34 12.46 -18.19 -71.10
N LYS A 35 12.95 -18.21 -72.35
CA LYS A 35 13.31 -17.01 -73.10
C LYS A 35 12.09 -16.14 -73.37
N ASP A 36 10.99 -16.74 -73.82
CA ASP A 36 9.76 -16.03 -74.17
C ASP A 36 9.08 -15.44 -72.94
N TYR A 37 9.09 -16.17 -71.81
CA TYR A 37 8.61 -15.63 -70.53
C TYR A 37 9.39 -14.39 -70.09
N ARG A 38 10.72 -14.40 -70.23
CA ARG A 38 11.57 -13.25 -69.88
C ARG A 38 11.32 -12.06 -70.80
N THR A 39 11.13 -12.30 -72.10
CA THR A 39 10.80 -11.24 -73.08
C THR A 39 9.42 -10.63 -72.80
N ALA A 40 8.41 -11.47 -72.57
CA ALA A 40 7.05 -11.02 -72.22
C ALA A 40 7.01 -10.27 -70.88
N MET A 41 7.79 -10.72 -69.88
CA MET A 41 7.92 -10.02 -68.59
C MET A 41 8.60 -8.64 -68.70
N LYS A 42 9.47 -8.43 -69.70
CA LYS A 42 10.08 -7.13 -70.00
C LYS A 42 9.14 -6.21 -70.78
N LEU A 43 8.24 -6.75 -71.60
CA LEU A 43 7.25 -5.95 -72.33
C LEU A 43 6.11 -5.43 -71.42
N ILE A 44 5.83 -6.11 -70.30
CA ILE A 44 4.76 -5.75 -69.36
C ILE A 44 5.24 -4.77 -68.25
N THR A 45 6.50 -4.30 -68.27
CA THR A 45 7.05 -3.40 -67.23
C THR A 45 6.41 -2.00 -67.15
N SER A 46 5.42 -1.67 -67.97
CA SER A 46 4.64 -0.43 -67.85
C SER A 46 3.52 -0.48 -66.79
N VAL A 47 3.33 -1.60 -66.08
CA VAL A 47 2.30 -1.73 -65.03
C VAL A 47 2.93 -1.75 -63.62
N PRO A 48 2.51 -0.86 -62.69
CA PRO A 48 3.10 -0.76 -61.36
C PRO A 48 2.88 -2.07 -60.55
N ARG A 49 3.98 -2.66 -60.07
CA ARG A 49 3.94 -3.88 -59.25
C ARG A 49 3.73 -3.52 -57.78
N LYS A 50 2.72 -4.11 -57.14
CA LYS A 50 2.62 -4.09 -55.67
C LYS A 50 3.86 -4.80 -55.08
N PRO A 51 4.53 -4.21 -54.08
CA PRO A 51 5.70 -4.82 -53.47
C PRO A 51 5.35 -6.18 -52.86
N THR A 52 6.24 -7.15 -53.03
CA THR A 52 6.10 -8.49 -52.42
C THR A 52 6.05 -8.36 -50.90
N GLN A 53 4.89 -8.66 -50.30
CA GLN A 53 4.80 -8.81 -48.85
C GLN A 53 5.68 -9.98 -48.41
N LYS A 54 6.65 -9.70 -47.53
CA LYS A 54 7.47 -10.74 -46.89
C LYS A 54 6.54 -11.75 -46.21
N ARG A 55 6.75 -13.05 -46.45
CA ARG A 55 6.03 -14.13 -45.75
C ARG A 55 6.19 -13.91 -44.24
N GLY A 56 5.09 -13.61 -43.56
CA GLY A 56 5.07 -13.46 -42.11
C GLY A 56 5.52 -14.75 -41.42
N ARG A 57 6.26 -14.59 -40.33
CA ARG A 57 6.65 -15.66 -39.39
C ARG A 57 5.41 -16.52 -39.06
N LYS A 58 5.54 -17.85 -38.99
CA LYS A 58 4.47 -18.74 -38.50
C LYS A 58 3.92 -18.14 -37.21
N LYS A 59 2.63 -17.80 -37.20
CA LYS A 59 1.97 -17.29 -35.99
C LYS A 59 2.00 -18.41 -34.96
N ASP A 60 2.64 -18.13 -33.84
CA ASP A 60 2.66 -19.02 -32.70
C ASP A 60 1.23 -19.14 -32.17
N ILE A 61 0.66 -20.35 -32.24
CA ILE A 61 -0.76 -20.59 -31.95
C ILE A 61 -1.05 -20.34 -30.46
N THR A 62 -0.08 -20.61 -29.58
CA THR A 62 -0.15 -20.28 -28.15
C THR A 62 -0.29 -18.78 -27.89
N LYS A 63 0.43 -17.93 -28.65
CA LYS A 63 0.25 -16.47 -28.61
C LYS A 63 -1.11 -16.02 -29.13
N LEU A 64 -1.78 -16.84 -29.95
CA LEU A 64 -3.12 -16.55 -30.44
C LEU A 64 -4.18 -16.83 -29.36
N PHE A 65 -4.08 -17.97 -28.67
CA PHE A 65 -4.94 -18.30 -27.52
C PHE A 65 -4.74 -17.31 -26.38
N TYR A 66 -3.49 -16.97 -26.04
CA TYR A 66 -3.19 -15.90 -25.09
C TYR A 66 -3.86 -14.58 -25.47
N LYS A 67 -3.90 -14.23 -26.76
CA LYS A 67 -4.57 -13.02 -27.25
C LYS A 67 -6.09 -13.09 -27.17
N ILE A 68 -6.69 -14.26 -27.37
CA ILE A 68 -8.14 -14.45 -27.30
C ILE A 68 -8.60 -14.39 -25.83
N ASP A 69 -7.97 -15.15 -24.94
CA ASP A 69 -8.31 -15.13 -23.50
C ASP A 69 -8.08 -13.74 -22.90
N HIS A 70 -6.96 -13.09 -23.26
CA HIS A 70 -6.69 -11.71 -22.87
C HIS A 70 -7.74 -10.74 -23.40
N PHE A 71 -8.19 -10.92 -24.65
CA PHE A 71 -9.24 -10.10 -25.25
C PHE A 71 -10.60 -10.31 -24.57
N ILE A 72 -10.96 -11.55 -24.25
CA ILE A 72 -12.20 -11.90 -23.54
C ILE A 72 -12.18 -11.27 -22.14
N LYS A 73 -11.12 -11.48 -21.35
CA LYS A 73 -10.98 -10.87 -20.02
C LYS A 73 -11.04 -9.35 -20.07
N LYS A 74 -10.42 -8.75 -21.08
CA LYS A 74 -10.50 -7.30 -21.32
C LYS A 74 -11.94 -6.87 -21.60
N GLY A 75 -12.69 -7.69 -22.34
CA GLY A 75 -14.13 -7.60 -22.58
C GLY A 75 -14.98 -7.73 -21.31
N ASP A 76 -14.61 -8.60 -20.39
CA ASP A 76 -15.32 -8.78 -19.11
C ASP A 76 -15.15 -7.58 -18.18
N LEU A 77 -14.02 -6.88 -18.28
CA LEU A 77 -13.73 -5.67 -17.50
C LEU A 77 -14.32 -4.39 -18.12
N THR A 78 -14.66 -4.38 -19.40
CA THR A 78 -15.23 -3.19 -20.10
C THR A 78 -16.52 -2.60 -19.49
N PRO A 79 -17.45 -3.35 -18.88
CA PRO A 79 -18.62 -2.76 -18.22
C PRO A 79 -18.26 -1.85 -17.03
N THR A 80 -17.08 -2.02 -16.44
CA THR A 80 -16.60 -1.23 -15.31
C THR A 80 -16.29 0.20 -15.75
N LYS A 81 -17.15 1.16 -15.40
CA LYS A 81 -16.85 2.58 -15.66
C LYS A 81 -15.94 3.17 -14.56
N PRO A 82 -14.87 3.91 -14.91
CA PRO A 82 -13.96 4.56 -13.96
C PRO A 82 -14.66 5.40 -12.89
N GLN A 83 -15.72 6.11 -13.28
CA GLN A 83 -16.50 6.94 -12.37
C GLN A 83 -17.13 6.15 -11.21
N TYR A 84 -17.50 4.87 -11.40
CA TYR A 84 -18.11 4.05 -10.34
C TYR A 84 -17.07 3.48 -9.38
N LEU A 85 -15.85 3.27 -9.85
CA LEU A 85 -14.73 2.80 -9.03
C LEU A 85 -14.44 3.76 -7.87
N ARG A 86 -14.60 5.06 -8.11
CA ARG A 86 -14.37 6.12 -7.12
C ARG A 86 -15.57 6.42 -6.22
N ARG A 87 -16.73 5.79 -6.44
CA ARG A 87 -17.92 6.01 -5.60
C ARG A 87 -17.84 5.17 -4.34
N PHE A 88 -17.36 5.79 -3.27
CA PHE A 88 -17.42 5.22 -1.93
C PHE A 88 -18.58 5.85 -1.17
N ARG A 89 -19.22 5.06 -0.30
CA ARG A 89 -20.22 5.61 0.61
C ARG A 89 -19.50 6.37 1.72
N ASP A 90 -20.14 7.44 2.18
CA ASP A 90 -19.74 8.09 3.41
C ASP A 90 -19.90 7.12 4.58
N VAL A 91 -19.02 7.27 5.57
CA VAL A 91 -19.09 6.49 6.80
C VAL A 91 -20.30 6.97 7.59
N ALA A 92 -21.13 6.02 8.03
CA ALA A 92 -22.29 6.35 8.84
C ALA A 92 -21.85 6.98 10.17
N VAL A 93 -22.60 7.98 10.63
CA VAL A 93 -22.42 8.54 11.97
C VAL A 93 -23.18 7.66 12.96
N VAL A 94 -22.48 7.10 13.92
CA VAL A 94 -23.09 6.30 14.99
C VAL A 94 -23.99 7.19 15.87
N PRO A 95 -25.26 6.82 16.11
CA PRO A 95 -26.15 7.55 17.01
C PRO A 95 -25.61 7.64 18.43
N GLU A 96 -25.87 8.74 19.13
CA GLU A 96 -25.41 8.97 20.51
C GLU A 96 -25.85 7.87 21.49
N LEU A 97 -27.04 7.30 21.26
CA LEU A 97 -27.60 6.20 22.06
C LEU A 97 -26.81 4.89 21.93
N GLU A 98 -26.04 4.73 20.85
CA GLU A 98 -25.19 3.55 20.62
C GLU A 98 -23.77 3.74 21.16
N ILE A 99 -23.38 4.97 21.54
CA ILE A 99 -22.08 5.27 22.13
C ILE A 99 -22.13 4.97 23.63
N ASN A 100 -22.07 3.69 24.00
CA ASN A 100 -22.16 3.22 25.38
C ASN A 100 -20.88 2.53 25.82
N TYR A 101 -19.84 3.33 26.03
CA TYR A 101 -18.56 2.85 26.56
C TYR A 101 -18.37 3.30 28.01
N GLU A 102 -18.09 2.33 28.88
CA GLU A 102 -17.67 2.60 30.26
C GLU A 102 -16.36 3.39 30.24
N GLY A 103 -16.26 4.44 31.05
CA GLY A 103 -15.10 5.33 31.07
C GLY A 103 -15.18 6.53 30.13
N ILE A 104 -16.23 6.68 29.31
CA ILE A 104 -16.53 7.93 28.57
C ILE A 104 -17.71 8.66 29.22
N SER A 105 -17.42 9.77 29.88
CA SER A 105 -18.40 10.59 30.59
C SER A 105 -19.38 11.26 29.63
N ARG A 106 -20.55 11.65 30.16
CA ARG A 106 -21.55 12.42 29.41
C ARG A 106 -21.00 13.75 28.89
N VAL A 107 -20.12 14.40 29.66
CA VAL A 107 -19.47 15.65 29.25
C VAL A 107 -18.56 15.43 28.04
N GLU A 108 -17.77 14.35 28.04
CA GLU A 108 -16.89 14.03 26.90
C GLU A 108 -17.70 13.72 25.63
N LYS A 109 -18.82 12.99 25.75
CA LYS A 109 -19.74 12.75 24.62
C LYS A 109 -20.30 14.06 24.07
N LEU A 110 -20.72 14.97 24.95
CA LEU A 110 -21.17 16.31 24.56
C LEU A 110 -20.06 17.11 23.89
N MET A 111 -18.83 17.07 24.40
CA MET A 111 -17.67 17.75 23.78
C MET A 111 -17.38 17.20 22.39
N LEU A 112 -17.38 15.87 22.21
CA LEU A 112 -17.18 15.23 20.90
C LEU A 112 -18.22 15.70 19.89
N LYS A 113 -19.46 15.93 20.31
CA LYS A 113 -20.56 16.38 19.43
C LYS A 113 -20.55 17.88 19.18
N ALA A 114 -20.40 18.68 20.23
CA ALA A 114 -20.59 20.13 20.21
C ALA A 114 -19.34 20.90 19.79
N LEU A 115 -18.15 20.36 20.04
CA LEU A 115 -16.87 21.05 19.81
C LEU A 115 -16.14 20.37 18.65
N SER A 116 -16.20 20.99 17.46
CA SER A 116 -15.51 20.48 16.27
C SER A 116 -13.99 20.36 16.45
N GLY A 117 -13.41 21.22 17.29
CA GLY A 117 -11.99 21.21 17.66
C GLY A 117 -11.60 20.14 18.69
N PHE A 118 -12.56 19.56 19.41
CA PHE A 118 -12.27 18.45 20.32
C PHE A 118 -12.14 17.15 19.51
N THR A 119 -10.98 16.52 19.59
CA THR A 119 -10.63 15.31 18.83
C THR A 119 -10.53 14.06 19.69
N GLY A 120 -11.02 14.13 20.93
CA GLY A 120 -11.00 13.04 21.90
C GLY A 120 -9.67 12.87 22.63
N PHE A 121 -9.65 11.90 23.55
CA PHE A 121 -8.49 11.52 24.35
C PHE A 121 -7.89 10.19 23.89
N PHE A 122 -6.61 9.96 24.17
CA PHE A 122 -5.92 8.71 23.86
C PHE A 122 -6.61 7.52 24.54
N GLU A 123 -7.10 7.70 25.76
CA GLU A 123 -7.84 6.69 26.50
C GLU A 123 -9.10 6.22 25.76
N HIS A 124 -9.70 7.05 24.89
CA HIS A 124 -10.82 6.60 24.06
C HIS A 124 -10.40 5.52 23.06
N ILE A 125 -9.16 5.54 22.59
CA ILE A 125 -8.61 4.50 21.71
C ILE A 125 -8.62 3.15 22.43
N ILE A 126 -8.29 3.15 23.72
CA ILE A 126 -8.24 1.91 24.51
C ILE A 126 -9.66 1.47 24.86
N ILE A 127 -10.47 2.37 25.42
CA ILE A 127 -11.83 2.10 25.90
C ILE A 127 -12.76 1.58 24.77
N CYS A 128 -12.62 2.08 23.55
CA CYS A 128 -13.52 1.72 22.45
C CYS A 128 -13.12 0.40 21.74
N ASN A 129 -11.98 -0.21 22.07
CA ASN A 129 -11.46 -1.37 21.36
C ASN A 129 -11.10 -2.51 22.31
N ASN A 130 -11.07 -3.74 21.82
CA ASN A 130 -10.88 -4.91 22.67
C ASN A 130 -9.40 -5.12 23.04
N PHE A 131 -8.94 -4.50 24.12
CA PHE A 131 -7.60 -4.70 24.64
C PHE A 131 -7.46 -5.96 25.51
N SER A 132 -8.56 -6.65 25.86
CA SER A 132 -8.51 -7.93 26.58
C SER A 132 -7.79 -9.02 25.78
N TYR A 133 -7.66 -8.84 24.46
CA TYR A 133 -6.81 -9.64 23.59
C TYR A 133 -5.39 -9.82 24.17
N PHE A 134 -4.82 -8.78 24.76
CA PHE A 134 -3.45 -8.84 25.30
C PHE A 134 -3.37 -9.56 26.64
N ASP A 135 -4.45 -9.60 27.42
CA ASP A 135 -4.55 -10.40 28.63
C ASP A 135 -4.62 -11.89 28.26
N ASP A 136 -5.53 -12.25 27.34
CA ASP A 136 -5.64 -13.61 26.80
C ASP A 136 -4.33 -14.09 26.17
N LEU A 137 -3.62 -13.19 25.47
CA LEU A 137 -2.32 -13.49 24.88
C LEU A 137 -1.25 -13.73 25.96
N GLN A 138 -1.26 -12.93 27.02
CA GLN A 138 -0.35 -13.12 28.15
C GLN A 138 -0.57 -14.50 28.78
N GLU A 139 -1.81 -14.86 29.11
CA GLU A 139 -2.15 -16.17 29.70
C GLU A 139 -1.67 -17.32 28.80
N LYS A 140 -1.92 -17.24 27.49
CA LYS A 140 -1.48 -18.25 26.51
C LYS A 140 0.03 -18.40 26.42
N LEU A 141 0.77 -17.31 26.58
CA LEU A 141 2.23 -17.30 26.52
C LEU A 141 2.85 -17.77 27.85
N GLU A 142 2.30 -17.36 28.98
CA GLU A 142 2.72 -17.82 30.32
C GLU A 142 2.48 -19.32 30.50
N ALA A 143 1.39 -19.87 29.95
CA ALA A 143 1.15 -21.31 29.88
C ALA A 143 2.19 -22.09 29.04
N ARG A 144 3.05 -21.38 28.30
CA ARG A 144 4.18 -21.92 27.51
C ARG A 144 5.53 -21.48 28.09
N ASP A 145 5.58 -21.20 29.38
CA ASP A 145 6.77 -20.79 30.14
C ASP A 145 7.40 -19.45 29.71
N VAL A 146 6.64 -18.58 29.02
CA VAL A 146 7.08 -17.21 28.72
C VAL A 146 6.69 -16.29 29.87
N SER A 147 7.68 -15.85 30.66
CA SER A 147 7.42 -14.93 31.78
C SER A 147 7.39 -13.46 31.33
N PHE A 148 6.38 -12.72 31.79
CA PHE A 148 6.33 -11.25 31.71
C PHE A 148 6.75 -10.56 33.02
N LYS A 149 7.45 -11.27 33.91
CA LYS A 149 7.97 -10.76 35.19
C LYS A 149 6.90 -10.12 36.08
N ASN A 150 5.73 -10.77 36.17
CA ASN A 150 4.56 -10.31 36.93
C ASN A 150 4.04 -8.93 36.48
N ARG A 151 4.12 -8.64 35.18
CA ARG A 151 3.63 -7.40 34.57
C ARG A 151 2.55 -7.71 33.55
N PHE A 152 1.60 -6.79 33.41
CA PHE A 152 0.53 -6.90 32.42
C PHE A 152 1.02 -6.52 31.03
N LEU A 153 0.86 -7.44 30.08
CA LEU A 153 1.17 -7.23 28.67
C LEU A 153 0.30 -6.13 28.09
N HIS A 154 -0.98 -6.10 28.49
CA HIS A 154 -1.93 -5.03 28.24
C HIS A 154 -1.32 -3.65 28.47
N ASP A 155 -0.82 -3.40 29.69
CA ASP A 155 -0.26 -2.09 30.08
C ASP A 155 1.00 -1.75 29.26
N ILE A 156 1.87 -2.75 29.03
CA ILE A 156 3.10 -2.57 28.22
C ILE A 156 2.75 -2.12 26.78
N ILE A 157 1.74 -2.75 26.17
CA ILE A 157 1.30 -2.38 24.82
C ILE A 157 0.69 -0.98 24.79
N ILE A 158 -0.12 -0.62 25.78
CA ILE A 158 -0.69 0.74 25.88
C ILE A 158 0.40 1.80 25.95
N PHE A 159 1.43 1.60 26.79
CA PHE A 159 2.56 2.53 26.86
C PHE A 159 3.32 2.63 25.54
N GLU A 160 3.55 1.50 24.85
CA GLU A 160 4.24 1.50 23.56
C GLU A 160 3.42 2.20 22.46
N LEU A 161 2.11 1.97 22.40
CA LEU A 161 1.21 2.68 21.48
C LEU A 161 1.18 4.17 21.80
N SER A 162 1.16 4.55 23.08
CA SER A 162 1.16 5.95 23.48
C SER A 162 2.47 6.66 23.14
N ARG A 163 3.61 5.98 23.33
CA ARG A 163 4.92 6.45 22.87
C ARG A 163 4.93 6.74 21.38
N ILE A 164 4.46 5.78 20.58
CA ILE A 164 4.37 5.92 19.12
C ILE A 164 3.47 7.09 18.77
N HIS A 165 2.30 7.19 19.42
CA HIS A 165 1.30 8.23 19.16
C HIS A 165 1.80 9.65 19.44
N ILE A 166 2.55 9.83 20.52
CA ILE A 166 3.17 11.13 20.85
C ILE A 166 4.34 11.46 19.90
N GLY A 167 4.93 10.43 19.29
CA GLY A 167 6.01 10.57 18.33
C GLY A 167 7.39 10.68 18.96
N ILE A 168 7.65 9.96 20.07
CA ILE A 168 9.01 9.93 20.65
C ILE A 168 9.74 8.65 20.23
N ASP A 169 10.91 8.86 19.62
CA ASP A 169 11.69 7.84 18.94
C ASP A 169 11.92 6.60 19.79
N ASN A 170 12.43 6.75 21.01
CA ASN A 170 12.84 5.63 21.85
C ASN A 170 12.20 5.65 23.23
N TYR A 171 12.14 4.46 23.85
CA TYR A 171 11.44 4.28 25.13
C TYR A 171 12.15 4.98 26.31
N THR A 172 13.46 5.18 26.27
CA THR A 172 14.18 5.93 27.32
C THR A 172 13.78 7.41 27.31
N SER A 173 13.74 8.03 26.14
CA SER A 173 13.23 9.39 25.96
C SER A 173 11.77 9.51 26.38
N TYR A 174 10.97 8.48 26.11
CA TYR A 174 9.57 8.42 26.54
C TYR A 174 9.43 8.41 28.05
N LEU A 175 10.17 7.51 28.73
CA LEU A 175 10.16 7.41 30.18
C LEU A 175 10.60 8.73 30.83
N ASN A 176 11.60 9.41 30.27
CA ASN A 176 12.03 10.73 30.74
C ASN A 176 10.96 11.81 30.53
N ALA A 177 10.27 11.80 29.39
CA ALA A 177 9.22 12.77 29.10
C ALA A 177 7.98 12.57 29.99
N ILE A 178 7.57 11.32 30.23
CA ILE A 178 6.38 11.01 31.04
C ILE A 178 6.63 11.21 32.53
N ARG A 179 7.87 11.15 33.04
CA ARG A 179 8.20 11.45 34.44
C ARG A 179 7.60 12.76 34.94
N TYR A 180 7.53 13.77 34.07
CA TYR A 180 6.91 15.07 34.37
C TYR A 180 5.39 15.05 34.54
N PHE A 181 4.74 13.96 34.13
CA PHE A 181 3.29 13.80 34.02
C PHE A 181 2.75 12.61 34.80
N GLN A 182 3.62 11.88 35.51
CA GLN A 182 3.37 10.57 36.09
C GLN A 182 2.16 10.50 37.03
N ALA A 183 1.77 11.61 37.67
CA ALA A 183 0.71 11.59 38.65
C ALA A 183 -0.65 11.11 38.09
N ASN A 184 -0.95 11.30 36.80
CA ASN A 184 -2.27 10.99 36.21
C ASN A 184 -2.23 10.37 34.81
N TYR A 185 -1.05 10.02 34.29
CA TYR A 185 -0.92 9.59 32.91
C TYR A 185 -1.48 8.17 32.67
N LEU A 186 -2.53 8.06 31.83
CA LEU A 186 -3.20 6.81 31.41
C LEU A 186 -3.80 5.94 32.53
N LYS A 187 -3.86 6.43 33.78
CA LYS A 187 -4.32 5.66 34.94
C LYS A 187 -5.70 5.02 34.80
N THR A 188 -6.58 5.60 33.98
CA THR A 188 -7.95 5.13 33.78
C THR A 188 -8.06 3.92 32.86
N VAL A 189 -6.98 3.54 32.17
CA VAL A 189 -6.97 2.46 31.17
C VAL A 189 -5.86 1.45 31.42
N LEU A 190 -5.21 1.46 32.60
CA LEU A 190 -4.17 0.51 32.97
C LEU A 190 -4.67 -0.44 34.06
N HIS A 191 -4.18 -1.68 34.04
CA HIS A 191 -4.42 -2.65 35.12
C HIS A 191 -3.64 -2.30 36.39
N ASP A 192 -2.40 -1.83 36.26
CA ASP A 192 -1.63 -1.26 37.37
C ASP A 192 -1.40 0.25 37.16
N PRO A 193 -2.27 1.13 37.69
CA PRO A 193 -2.17 2.58 37.52
C PRO A 193 -0.92 3.23 38.14
N ASN A 194 -0.19 2.50 38.99
CA ASN A 194 0.99 3.01 39.68
C ASN A 194 2.28 2.51 39.06
N TYR A 195 2.19 1.62 38.08
CA TYR A 195 3.34 1.03 37.43
C TYR A 195 3.65 1.68 36.10
N PHE A 196 4.95 1.94 35.89
CA PHE A 196 5.49 2.38 34.62
C PHE A 196 6.64 1.45 34.22
N PRO A 197 6.56 0.73 33.08
CA PRO A 197 7.59 -0.23 32.73
C PRO A 197 8.92 0.44 32.40
N ASP A 198 10.02 -0.18 32.78
CA ASP A 198 11.34 0.24 32.33
C ASP A 198 11.66 -0.31 30.92
N LEU A 199 12.74 0.20 30.31
CA LEU A 199 13.20 -0.23 28.98
C LEU A 199 13.46 -1.74 28.91
N GLY A 200 14.00 -2.33 29.97
CA GLY A 200 14.34 -3.75 30.01
C GLY A 200 13.10 -4.63 29.97
N ILE A 201 12.04 -4.23 30.67
CA ILE A 201 10.75 -4.92 30.69
C ILE A 201 10.05 -4.81 29.33
N VAL A 202 9.97 -3.60 28.75
CA VAL A 202 9.36 -3.44 27.42
C VAL A 202 10.15 -4.21 26.36
N SER A 203 11.49 -4.13 26.38
CA SER A 203 12.32 -4.87 25.43
C SER A 203 12.13 -6.38 25.55
N HIS A 204 12.03 -6.90 26.77
CA HIS A 204 11.75 -8.31 27.04
C HIS A 204 10.38 -8.72 26.50
N ALA A 205 9.33 -7.96 26.83
CA ALA A 205 7.97 -8.24 26.36
C ALA A 205 7.87 -8.23 24.83
N MET A 206 8.44 -7.22 24.16
CA MET A 206 8.39 -7.14 22.69
C MET A 206 9.15 -8.27 21.99
N ARG A 207 10.19 -8.82 22.61
CA ARG A 207 10.86 -10.03 22.11
C ARG A 207 10.01 -11.29 22.33
N ALA A 208 9.36 -11.38 23.49
CA ALA A 208 8.52 -12.51 23.87
C ALA A 208 7.25 -12.63 23.02
N ILE A 209 6.62 -11.52 22.63
CA ILE A 209 5.43 -11.51 21.79
C ILE A 209 5.78 -11.98 20.37
N PRO A 210 5.19 -13.06 19.83
CA PRO A 210 5.43 -13.47 18.45
C PRO A 210 4.84 -12.45 17.45
N LEU A 211 5.53 -12.19 16.33
CA LEU A 211 5.00 -11.29 15.28
C LEU A 211 3.59 -11.68 14.81
N LYS A 212 3.31 -12.99 14.71
CA LYS A 212 1.98 -13.50 14.31
C LYS A 212 0.86 -13.01 15.24
N ALA A 213 1.12 -12.84 16.53
CA ALA A 213 0.11 -12.36 17.48
C ALA A 213 -0.25 -10.89 17.23
N LEU A 214 0.71 -10.04 16.88
CA LEU A 214 0.42 -8.66 16.48
C LEU A 214 -0.29 -8.59 15.13
N LYS A 215 0.10 -9.45 14.17
CA LYS A 215 -0.61 -9.57 12.89
C LYS A 215 -2.07 -9.98 13.09
N GLN A 216 -2.33 -10.92 14.00
CA GLN A 216 -3.69 -11.37 14.32
C GLN A 216 -4.53 -10.22 14.87
N PHE A 217 -4.07 -9.51 15.89
CA PHE A 217 -4.78 -8.35 16.43
C PHE A 217 -5.03 -7.26 15.37
N TYR A 218 -4.04 -7.01 14.51
CA TYR A 218 -4.20 -6.11 13.37
C TYR A 218 -5.33 -6.55 12.43
N PHE A 219 -5.43 -7.85 12.11
CA PHE A 219 -6.48 -8.35 11.23
C PHE A 219 -7.86 -8.36 11.88
N GLU A 220 -7.96 -8.59 13.20
CA GLU A 220 -9.22 -8.45 13.96
C GLU A 220 -9.73 -6.99 13.88
N LEU A 221 -8.84 -6.00 14.06
CA LEU A 221 -9.19 -4.58 13.89
C LEU A 221 -9.58 -4.24 12.45
N LEU A 222 -8.91 -4.84 11.47
CA LEU A 222 -9.21 -4.64 10.06
C LEU A 222 -10.59 -5.24 9.69
N GLU A 223 -10.92 -6.40 10.25
CA GLU A 223 -12.23 -7.04 10.10
C GLU A 223 -13.35 -6.13 10.62
N GLU A 224 -13.20 -5.58 11.83
CA GLU A 224 -14.13 -4.55 12.36
C GLU A 224 -14.26 -3.36 11.39
N THR A 225 -13.13 -2.91 10.82
CA THR A 225 -13.12 -1.79 9.86
C THR A 225 -13.94 -2.10 8.59
N TYR A 226 -13.93 -3.37 8.14
CA TYR A 226 -14.77 -3.84 7.04
C TYR A 226 -16.25 -3.98 7.44
N GLU A 227 -16.54 -4.49 8.63
CA GLU A 227 -17.90 -4.61 9.15
C GLU A 227 -18.60 -3.26 9.27
N PHE A 228 -17.87 -2.25 9.76
CA PHE A 228 -18.33 -0.85 9.81
C PHE A 228 -18.44 -0.20 8.43
N LYS A 229 -18.07 -0.91 7.35
CA LYS A 229 -18.05 -0.41 5.96
C LYS A 229 -17.18 0.84 5.79
N ILE A 230 -16.18 1.00 6.65
CA ILE A 230 -15.21 2.09 6.56
C ILE A 230 -14.24 1.79 5.42
N ALA A 231 -13.76 0.55 5.34
CA ALA A 231 -12.87 0.08 4.29
C ALA A 231 -13.59 -0.76 3.23
N LYS A 232 -13.11 -0.68 2.00
CA LYS A 232 -13.43 -1.63 0.93
C LYS A 232 -12.25 -1.77 -0.02
N ASN A 233 -11.84 -3.00 -0.32
CA ASN A 233 -10.66 -3.29 -1.14
C ASN A 233 -10.88 -3.05 -2.64
N ARG A 234 -11.66 -2.04 -3.05
CA ARG A 234 -11.94 -1.83 -4.48
C ARG A 234 -10.72 -1.31 -5.24
N ILE A 235 -9.99 -0.37 -4.62
CA ILE A 235 -8.78 0.25 -5.16
C ILE A 235 -7.69 0.08 -4.11
N LEU A 236 -6.65 -0.68 -4.42
CA LEU A 236 -5.48 -0.83 -3.58
C LEU A 236 -4.34 0.01 -4.11
N ILE A 237 -3.66 0.72 -3.22
CA ILE A 237 -2.44 1.46 -3.50
C ILE A 237 -1.30 0.73 -2.81
N TRP A 238 -0.20 0.54 -3.53
CA TRP A 238 1.00 -0.09 -3.02
C TRP A 238 2.21 0.80 -3.24
N ASP A 239 3.10 0.83 -2.25
CA ASP A 239 4.41 1.45 -2.33
C ASP A 239 5.31 0.92 -1.20
N CYS A 240 6.61 1.18 -1.31
CA CYS A 240 7.62 0.79 -0.34
C CYS A 240 8.21 1.99 0.40
N GLN A 241 8.13 1.97 1.73
CA GLN A 241 8.86 2.91 2.58
C GLN A 241 10.19 2.31 3.01
N PHE A 242 11.29 3.06 2.86
CA PHE A 242 12.58 2.66 3.41
C PHE A 242 12.70 3.05 4.89
N VAL A 243 13.22 2.11 5.69
CA VAL A 243 13.40 2.26 7.14
C VAL A 243 14.85 1.97 7.47
N HIS A 244 15.52 2.95 8.06
CA HIS A 244 16.91 2.79 8.42
C HIS A 244 17.06 1.83 9.60
N SER A 245 17.99 0.87 9.54
CA SER A 245 18.25 -0.02 10.68
C SER A 245 18.90 0.76 11.83
N ASN A 246 18.76 0.25 13.06
CA ASN A 246 19.50 0.75 14.23
C ASN A 246 20.98 0.28 14.23
N SER A 247 21.65 0.39 13.10
CA SER A 247 23.03 -0.01 12.91
C SER A 247 23.83 1.07 12.17
N SER A 248 25.15 0.91 12.13
CA SER A 248 25.99 1.68 11.20
C SER A 248 25.76 1.20 9.76
N ASP A 249 26.01 2.11 8.81
CA ASP A 249 26.01 1.79 7.38
C ASP A 249 27.32 1.14 6.91
N HIS A 250 28.29 0.99 7.82
CA HIS A 250 29.59 0.40 7.50
C HIS A 250 29.49 -1.12 7.41
N PHE A 251 29.87 -1.64 6.26
CA PHE A 251 29.99 -3.07 6.04
C PHE A 251 31.22 -3.62 6.79
N ASN A 252 31.01 -4.63 7.64
CA ASN A 252 32.10 -5.27 8.34
C ASN A 252 32.76 -6.31 7.41
N LYS A 253 33.97 -6.01 6.92
CA LYS A 253 34.73 -6.88 6.01
C LYS A 253 35.12 -8.22 6.64
N GLU A 254 35.37 -8.25 7.95
CA GLU A 254 35.79 -9.47 8.66
C GLU A 254 34.61 -10.43 8.85
N LYS A 255 33.43 -9.89 9.18
CA LYS A 255 32.20 -10.69 9.37
C LYS A 255 31.46 -10.98 8.06
N GLY A 256 31.79 -10.28 6.98
CA GLY A 256 31.09 -10.40 5.70
C GLY A 256 29.63 -9.92 5.76
N SER A 257 29.25 -9.12 6.75
CA SER A 257 27.88 -8.66 6.97
C SER A 257 27.81 -7.26 7.56
N TYR A 258 26.63 -6.64 7.54
CA TYR A 258 26.35 -5.48 8.39
C TYR A 258 26.16 -5.90 9.85
N ASN A 259 26.19 -4.93 10.77
CA ASN A 259 25.90 -5.15 12.19
C ASN A 259 24.45 -5.62 12.44
N ASP A 260 23.56 -5.34 11.50
CA ASP A 260 22.25 -5.95 11.38
C ASP A 260 22.25 -6.88 10.16
N PRO A 261 22.39 -8.21 10.34
CA PRO A 261 22.62 -9.14 9.23
C PRO A 261 21.42 -9.32 8.31
N GLU A 262 20.21 -9.00 8.78
CA GLU A 262 18.98 -9.10 7.98
C GLU A 262 18.67 -7.80 7.22
N ALA A 263 19.39 -6.72 7.52
CA ALA A 263 19.24 -5.44 6.83
C ALA A 263 20.05 -5.39 5.54
N GLY A 264 19.57 -4.61 4.58
CA GLY A 264 20.17 -4.48 3.25
C GLY A 264 20.54 -3.05 2.92
N PHE A 265 21.61 -2.87 2.16
CA PHE A 265 21.98 -1.57 1.64
C PHE A 265 21.05 -1.14 0.50
N CYS A 266 20.35 -0.04 0.69
CA CYS A 266 19.39 0.48 -0.26
C CYS A 266 19.97 1.68 -1.04
N LYS A 267 19.94 1.55 -2.36
CA LYS A 267 20.20 2.65 -3.31
C LYS A 267 19.04 2.71 -4.29
N HIS A 268 18.38 3.86 -4.39
CA HIS A 268 17.26 4.06 -5.29
C HIS A 268 17.48 5.34 -6.10
N GLN A 269 17.39 5.25 -7.44
CA GLN A 269 17.59 6.37 -8.38
C GLN A 269 18.88 7.18 -8.15
N GLY A 270 19.98 6.51 -7.80
CA GLY A 270 21.27 7.17 -7.55
C GLY A 270 21.41 7.75 -6.13
N LYS A 271 20.33 7.89 -5.37
CA LYS A 271 20.34 8.30 -3.96
C LYS A 271 20.64 7.10 -3.07
N ILE A 272 21.59 7.29 -2.16
CA ILE A 272 21.93 6.32 -1.12
C ILE A 272 21.00 6.56 0.07
N TYR A 273 20.28 5.52 0.48
CA TYR A 273 19.38 5.58 1.63
C TYR A 273 20.01 5.02 2.91
N GLY A 274 21.03 4.16 2.78
CA GLY A 274 21.72 3.52 3.90
C GLY A 274 21.37 2.04 4.05
N VAL A 275 21.64 1.48 5.22
CA VAL A 275 21.36 0.08 5.57
C VAL A 275 20.04 -0.01 6.33
N GLY A 276 19.13 -0.86 5.85
CA GLY A 276 17.81 -0.95 6.44
C GLY A 276 16.88 -1.91 5.73
N TYR A 277 15.59 -1.61 5.80
CA TYR A 277 14.50 -2.46 5.35
C TYR A 277 13.55 -1.71 4.41
N LYS A 278 12.93 -2.44 3.49
CA LYS A 278 11.78 -1.98 2.71
C LYS A 278 10.51 -2.46 3.39
N VAL A 279 9.66 -1.53 3.79
CA VAL A 279 8.32 -1.79 4.31
C VAL A 279 7.36 -1.65 3.16
N SER A 280 6.81 -2.77 2.71
CA SER A 280 5.85 -2.84 1.63
C SER A 280 4.45 -2.78 2.20
N THR A 281 3.72 -1.68 1.97
CA THR A 281 2.39 -1.48 2.56
C THR A 281 1.33 -1.36 1.49
N ILE A 282 0.20 -2.03 1.73
CA ILE A 282 -1.00 -1.91 0.91
C ILE A 282 -2.02 -1.06 1.68
N TYR A 283 -2.52 -0.01 1.02
CA TYR A 283 -3.65 0.79 1.50
C TYR A 283 -4.87 0.59 0.61
N ALA A 284 -6.04 0.43 1.22
CA ALA A 284 -7.32 0.54 0.52
C ALA A 284 -7.75 2.00 0.46
N TYR A 285 -7.86 2.54 -0.75
CA TYR A 285 -8.43 3.86 -0.97
C TYR A 285 -9.95 3.79 -0.97
N CYS A 286 -10.57 4.58 -0.10
CA CYS A 286 -12.02 4.59 0.11
C CYS A 286 -12.62 6.00 -0.09
N GLY A 287 -12.11 6.74 -1.07
CA GLY A 287 -12.63 8.05 -1.48
C GLY A 287 -11.95 9.21 -0.75
N ASN A 288 -12.38 9.49 0.47
CA ASN A 288 -11.81 10.56 1.31
C ASN A 288 -10.87 10.05 2.40
N ARG A 289 -10.60 8.74 2.40
CA ARG A 289 -9.86 8.04 3.45
C ARG A 289 -9.05 6.90 2.86
N SER A 290 -8.00 6.53 3.59
CA SER A 290 -7.07 5.47 3.24
C SER A 290 -6.89 4.59 4.45
N VAL A 291 -7.07 3.29 4.28
CA VAL A 291 -7.00 2.32 5.37
C VAL A 291 -5.85 1.37 5.09
N PRO A 292 -4.88 1.19 6.00
CA PRO A 292 -3.86 0.18 5.83
C PRO A 292 -4.52 -1.20 5.90
N VAL A 293 -4.29 -2.05 4.89
CA VAL A 293 -4.90 -3.39 4.83
C VAL A 293 -3.88 -4.52 4.94
N PHE A 294 -2.60 -4.24 4.63
CA PHE A 294 -1.55 -5.24 4.71
C PHE A 294 -0.16 -4.62 4.72
N CYS A 295 0.81 -5.33 5.29
CA CYS A 295 2.20 -4.90 5.34
C CYS A 295 3.16 -6.09 5.42
N ASP A 296 4.23 -6.06 4.63
CA ASP A 296 5.36 -6.98 4.73
C ASP A 296 6.69 -6.23 4.70
N LEU A 297 7.72 -6.85 5.28
CA LEU A 297 9.05 -6.27 5.39
C LEU A 297 10.07 -7.12 4.66
N PHE A 298 10.99 -6.44 3.99
CA PHE A 298 12.04 -7.03 3.20
C PHE A 298 13.36 -6.34 3.50
N SER A 299 14.46 -7.02 3.20
CA SER A 299 15.78 -6.39 3.25
C SER A 299 15.85 -5.20 2.28
N GLY A 300 16.61 -4.16 2.66
CA GLY A 300 16.73 -2.91 1.91
C GLY A 300 17.25 -3.06 0.47
N ASN A 301 17.97 -4.15 0.19
CA ASN A 301 18.53 -4.47 -1.13
C ASN A 301 17.62 -5.34 -2.02
N THR A 302 16.48 -5.84 -1.52
CA THR A 302 15.54 -6.63 -2.31
C THR A 302 14.93 -5.76 -3.42
N ASP A 303 14.81 -6.29 -4.64
CA ASP A 303 14.26 -5.53 -5.76
C ASP A 303 12.73 -5.33 -5.64
N GLU A 304 12.21 -4.25 -6.21
CA GLU A 304 10.80 -3.88 -6.07
C GLU A 304 9.83 -4.81 -6.82
N HIS A 305 10.29 -5.58 -7.82
CA HIS A 305 9.43 -6.56 -8.50
C HIS A 305 9.13 -7.75 -7.57
N THR A 306 10.18 -8.28 -6.93
CA THR A 306 10.07 -9.36 -5.95
C THR A 306 9.22 -8.92 -4.76
N VAL A 307 9.55 -7.75 -4.17
CA VAL A 307 8.80 -7.19 -3.03
C VAL A 307 7.31 -7.04 -3.37
N PHE A 308 6.97 -6.48 -4.53
CA PHE A 308 5.58 -6.32 -4.96
C PHE A 308 4.86 -7.67 -5.10
N LYS A 309 5.47 -8.62 -5.82
CA LYS A 309 4.85 -9.91 -6.11
C LYS A 309 4.63 -10.73 -4.85
N GLU A 310 5.62 -10.79 -3.96
CA GLU A 310 5.52 -11.52 -2.69
C GLU A 310 4.46 -10.87 -1.77
N THR A 311 4.47 -9.54 -1.65
CA THR A 311 3.49 -8.81 -0.82
C THR A 311 2.06 -9.09 -1.28
N PHE A 312 1.76 -9.00 -2.58
CA PHE A 312 0.41 -9.29 -3.07
C PHE A 312 0.07 -10.79 -3.04
N THR A 313 1.05 -11.68 -3.19
CA THR A 313 0.83 -13.13 -3.04
C THR A 313 0.41 -13.46 -1.60
N HIS A 314 1.08 -12.89 -0.60
CA HIS A 314 0.69 -13.03 0.80
C HIS A 314 -0.66 -12.36 1.08
N PHE A 315 -0.90 -11.16 0.55
CA PHE A 315 -2.20 -10.49 0.69
C PHE A 315 -3.36 -11.35 0.18
N PHE A 316 -3.22 -11.95 -1.01
CA PHE A 316 -4.27 -12.79 -1.57
C PHE A 316 -4.42 -14.14 -0.87
N SER A 317 -3.37 -14.67 -0.23
CA SER A 317 -3.47 -15.92 0.53
C SER A 317 -4.26 -15.77 1.83
N LEU A 318 -4.47 -14.54 2.31
CA LEU A 318 -5.33 -14.23 3.46
C LEU A 318 -6.84 -14.35 3.14
N GLY A 319 -7.22 -14.55 1.87
CA GLY A 319 -8.64 -14.68 1.49
C GLY A 319 -9.42 -13.36 1.47
N LEU A 320 -8.74 -12.21 1.56
CA LEU A 320 -9.36 -10.89 1.49
C LEU A 320 -9.97 -10.61 0.09
N GLU A 321 -10.99 -9.74 0.04
CA GLU A 321 -11.67 -9.36 -1.22
C GLU A 321 -10.65 -8.85 -2.25
N LYS A 322 -10.66 -9.47 -3.44
CA LYS A 322 -9.80 -9.05 -4.54
C LYS A 322 -10.19 -7.66 -5.02
N PRO A 323 -9.22 -6.78 -5.30
CA PRO A 323 -9.51 -5.45 -5.79
C PRO A 323 -9.91 -5.45 -7.25
N TRP A 324 -10.50 -4.34 -7.67
CA TRP A 324 -10.75 -4.09 -9.08
C TRP A 324 -9.53 -3.42 -9.72
N ILE A 325 -8.78 -2.63 -8.94
CA ILE A 325 -7.61 -1.89 -9.38
C ILE A 325 -6.48 -2.04 -8.35
N ILE A 326 -5.26 -2.24 -8.86
CA ILE A 326 -4.02 -2.01 -8.10
C ILE A 326 -3.26 -0.82 -8.70
N LEU A 327 -2.88 0.12 -7.85
CA LEU A 327 -2.09 1.31 -8.17
C LEU A 327 -0.69 1.17 -7.59
N ALA A 328 0.34 1.42 -8.40
CA ALA A 328 1.73 1.48 -7.96
C ALA A 328 2.57 2.40 -8.86
N ASP A 329 3.74 2.83 -8.37
CA ASP A 329 4.69 3.60 -9.18
C ASP A 329 5.47 2.68 -10.15
N ALA A 330 6.47 3.23 -10.85
CA ALA A 330 7.21 2.54 -11.89
C ALA A 330 8.22 1.49 -11.40
N GLY A 331 8.40 1.40 -10.09
CA GLY A 331 9.24 0.40 -9.42
C GLY A 331 8.94 -1.04 -9.83
N PRO A 332 7.74 -1.57 -9.52
CA PRO A 332 7.35 -2.94 -9.80
C PRO A 332 6.98 -3.22 -11.26
N TYR A 333 7.02 -2.24 -12.16
CA TYR A 333 6.57 -2.40 -13.54
C TYR A 333 7.33 -3.50 -14.30
N SER A 334 6.63 -4.58 -14.68
CA SER A 334 7.11 -5.59 -15.64
C SER A 334 5.90 -6.18 -16.38
N ILE A 335 6.09 -6.69 -17.60
CA ILE A 335 4.99 -7.31 -18.35
C ILE A 335 4.44 -8.50 -17.57
N GLU A 336 5.33 -9.27 -16.95
CA GLU A 336 5.02 -10.45 -16.16
C GLU A 336 4.11 -10.11 -14.97
N ILE A 337 4.40 -9.01 -14.26
CA ILE A 337 3.55 -8.54 -13.15
C ILE A 337 2.20 -8.05 -13.65
N LEU A 338 2.17 -7.25 -14.74
CA LEU A 338 0.91 -6.76 -15.30
C LEU A 338 0.01 -7.92 -15.75
N GLN A 339 0.58 -8.90 -16.42
CA GLN A 339 -0.12 -10.11 -16.87
C GLN A 339 -0.63 -10.93 -15.69
N TRP A 340 0.21 -11.16 -14.68
CA TRP A 340 -0.19 -11.90 -13.47
C TRP A 340 -1.39 -11.26 -12.76
N ILE A 341 -1.39 -9.94 -12.56
CA ILE A 341 -2.51 -9.20 -11.95
C ILE A 341 -3.76 -9.27 -12.85
N PHE A 342 -3.59 -9.06 -14.15
CA PHE A 342 -4.68 -9.06 -15.11
C PHE A 342 -5.34 -10.45 -15.24
N GLU A 343 -4.55 -11.52 -15.17
CA GLU A 343 -5.05 -12.88 -15.17
C GLU A 343 -5.96 -13.18 -13.98
N MET A 344 -5.78 -12.49 -12.85
CA MET A 344 -6.65 -12.54 -11.68
C MET A 344 -7.93 -11.72 -11.81
N GLY A 345 -8.14 -11.02 -12.94
CA GLY A 345 -9.30 -10.15 -13.17
C GLY A 345 -9.15 -8.75 -12.55
N ILE A 346 -7.92 -8.33 -12.24
CA ILE A 346 -7.62 -7.04 -11.61
C ILE A 346 -6.99 -6.13 -12.65
N ILE A 347 -7.34 -4.84 -12.68
CA ILE A 347 -6.75 -3.86 -13.61
C ILE A 347 -5.44 -3.33 -13.00
N PRO A 348 -4.27 -3.62 -13.60
CA PRO A 348 -3.00 -3.12 -13.09
C PRO A 348 -2.74 -1.70 -13.59
N LEU A 349 -2.96 -0.70 -12.74
CA LEU A 349 -2.59 0.69 -12.99
C LEU A 349 -1.22 0.98 -12.39
N ILE A 350 -0.19 0.34 -12.95
CA ILE A 350 1.21 0.50 -12.56
C ILE A 350 1.90 1.44 -13.56
N ASN A 351 2.57 2.47 -13.05
CA ASN A 351 3.27 3.43 -13.91
C ASN A 351 4.39 2.74 -14.71
N SER A 352 4.58 3.11 -15.96
CA SER A 352 5.66 2.61 -16.83
C SER A 352 6.82 3.59 -16.85
N ARG A 353 8.02 3.10 -17.17
CA ARG A 353 9.13 3.99 -17.52
C ARG A 353 8.92 4.58 -18.91
N LYS A 354 9.28 5.85 -19.09
CA LYS A 354 9.25 6.59 -20.37
C LYS A 354 10.08 5.92 -21.48
N SER A 355 11.10 5.14 -21.12
CA SER A 355 12.06 4.54 -22.06
C SER A 355 11.53 3.30 -22.80
N ILE A 356 10.39 2.74 -22.41
CA ILE A 356 9.86 1.51 -22.99
C ILE A 356 9.23 1.79 -24.36
N LYS A 357 9.83 1.26 -25.44
CA LYS A 357 9.36 1.45 -26.83
C LYS A 357 8.67 0.24 -27.45
N ASN A 358 8.89 -0.97 -26.90
CA ASN A 358 8.45 -2.24 -27.51
C ASN A 358 7.11 -2.76 -26.96
N GLN A 359 6.40 -1.94 -26.18
CA GLN A 359 5.13 -2.28 -25.53
C GLN A 359 4.10 -1.20 -25.86
N ASN A 360 2.81 -1.51 -25.71
CA ASN A 360 1.72 -0.57 -25.96
C ASN A 360 1.55 0.45 -24.81
N VAL A 361 2.63 1.18 -24.51
CA VAL A 361 2.66 2.18 -23.45
C VAL A 361 2.21 3.52 -24.01
N LYS A 362 1.17 4.09 -23.42
CA LYS A 362 0.64 5.42 -23.76
C LYS A 362 1.04 6.43 -22.71
N LYS A 363 1.59 7.57 -23.15
CA LYS A 363 1.79 8.75 -22.30
C LYS A 363 0.42 9.38 -21.98
N LEU A 364 0.06 9.46 -20.70
CA LEU A 364 -1.13 10.16 -20.25
C LEU A 364 -0.81 11.64 -19.98
N ASN A 365 0.23 11.92 -19.21
CA ASN A 365 0.74 13.27 -19.00
C ASN A 365 2.26 13.21 -18.82
N ASP A 366 2.90 14.26 -18.33
CA ASP A 366 4.35 14.26 -18.11
C ASP A 366 4.80 13.29 -16.99
N SER A 367 3.88 12.91 -16.10
CA SER A 367 4.15 12.05 -14.94
C SER A 367 3.77 10.58 -15.16
N PHE A 368 2.81 10.29 -16.03
CA PHE A 368 2.19 8.98 -16.15
C PHE A 368 2.30 8.37 -17.54
N TYR A 369 2.76 7.11 -17.55
CA TYR A 369 2.85 6.25 -18.71
C TYR A 369 2.19 4.92 -18.34
N VAL A 370 1.20 4.45 -19.10
CA VAL A 370 0.45 3.24 -18.74
C VAL A 370 0.41 2.28 -19.93
N ASN A 371 0.53 0.98 -19.67
CA ASN A 371 0.41 -0.04 -20.70
C ASN A 371 -1.07 -0.32 -21.02
N MET A 372 -1.49 0.09 -22.21
CA MET A 372 -2.89 0.03 -22.66
C MET A 372 -3.36 -1.40 -22.99
N ASP A 373 -2.47 -2.39 -23.06
CA ASP A 373 -2.86 -3.77 -23.31
C ASP A 373 -3.76 -4.30 -22.19
N PHE A 374 -3.56 -3.85 -20.95
CA PHE A 374 -4.27 -4.28 -19.75
C PHE A 374 -5.42 -3.35 -19.31
N ILE A 375 -5.66 -2.27 -20.07
CA ILE A 375 -6.68 -1.26 -19.74
C ILE A 375 -7.92 -1.44 -20.61
N PRO A 376 -9.14 -1.48 -20.04
CA PRO A 376 -10.38 -1.55 -20.82
C PRO A 376 -10.45 -0.48 -21.93
N SER A 377 -10.92 -0.87 -23.11
CA SER A 377 -10.86 -0.03 -24.32
C SER A 377 -11.73 1.23 -24.27
N ASN A 378 -12.75 1.24 -23.41
CA ASN A 378 -13.67 2.36 -23.23
C ASN A 378 -13.18 3.41 -22.20
N TRP A 379 -12.05 3.18 -21.53
CA TRP A 379 -11.53 4.13 -20.54
C TRP A 379 -10.82 5.28 -21.24
N THR A 380 -11.18 6.50 -20.84
CA THR A 380 -10.58 7.70 -21.40
C THR A 380 -9.21 7.99 -20.78
N LYS A 381 -8.45 8.86 -21.43
CA LYS A 381 -7.15 9.30 -20.91
C LYS A 381 -7.33 10.07 -19.59
N GLU A 382 -8.37 10.86 -19.51
CA GLU A 382 -8.75 11.69 -18.38
C GLU A 382 -9.13 10.82 -17.17
N ASP A 383 -9.91 9.77 -17.39
CA ASP A 383 -10.25 8.78 -16.35
C ASP A 383 -9.02 8.12 -15.74
N LEU A 384 -8.07 7.74 -16.59
CA LEU A 384 -6.82 7.11 -16.15
C LEU A 384 -5.96 8.07 -15.33
N ILE A 385 -5.83 9.33 -15.74
CA ILE A 385 -5.09 10.35 -14.98
C ILE A 385 -5.71 10.52 -13.59
N VAL A 386 -7.04 10.61 -13.52
CA VAL A 386 -7.77 10.76 -12.27
C VAL A 386 -7.54 9.57 -11.34
N LEU A 387 -7.54 8.34 -11.85
CA LEU A 387 -7.24 7.14 -11.05
C LEU A 387 -5.76 7.07 -10.64
N MET A 388 -4.83 7.36 -11.54
CA MET A 388 -3.40 7.36 -11.24
C MET A 388 -3.02 8.39 -10.16
N ASN A 389 -3.70 9.54 -10.12
CA ASN A 389 -3.48 10.57 -9.10
C ASN A 389 -3.79 10.08 -7.67
N ILE A 390 -4.65 9.08 -7.51
CA ILE A 390 -4.94 8.46 -6.19
C ILE A 390 -3.66 7.91 -5.56
N ARG A 391 -2.65 7.50 -6.36
CA ARG A 391 -1.37 6.98 -5.84
C ARG A 391 -0.70 7.93 -4.85
N SER A 392 -0.82 9.25 -5.03
CA SER A 392 -0.21 10.25 -4.14
C SER A 392 -0.68 10.15 -2.67
N GLU A 393 -1.78 9.46 -2.44
CA GLU A 393 -2.32 9.27 -1.09
C GLU A 393 -1.43 8.37 -0.22
N ILE A 394 -0.73 7.39 -0.78
CA ILE A 394 0.22 6.57 0.00
C ILE A 394 1.42 7.39 0.49
N GLU A 395 1.85 8.38 -0.29
CA GLU A 395 2.93 9.29 0.08
C GLU A 395 2.53 10.15 1.29
N ARG A 396 1.24 10.54 1.38
CA ARG A 396 0.69 11.22 2.56
C ARG A 396 0.70 10.33 3.79
N GLN A 397 0.33 9.06 3.66
CA GLN A 397 0.37 8.10 4.77
C GLN A 397 1.81 7.84 5.24
N PHE A 398 2.76 7.70 4.33
CA PHE A 398 4.17 7.59 4.67
C PHE A 398 4.73 8.86 5.34
N SER A 399 4.30 10.04 4.87
CA SER A 399 4.65 11.30 5.51
C SER A 399 4.11 11.38 6.94
N HIS A 400 2.86 10.96 7.16
CA HIS A 400 2.27 10.86 8.50
C HIS A 400 3.11 9.96 9.42
N ILE A 401 3.44 8.75 8.97
CA ILE A 401 4.26 7.79 9.74
C ILE A 401 5.64 8.37 10.08
N ILE A 402 6.28 9.08 9.14
CA ILE A 402 7.61 9.66 9.35
C ILE A 402 7.57 10.89 10.27
N VAL A 403 6.60 11.78 10.07
CA VAL A 403 6.59 13.10 10.72
C VAL A 403 5.87 13.06 12.07
N VAL A 404 4.82 12.25 12.21
CA VAL A 404 4.03 12.20 13.44
C VAL A 404 4.51 11.08 14.36
N TYR A 405 4.75 9.88 13.82
CA TYR A 405 5.22 8.74 14.62
C TYR A 405 6.75 8.62 14.66
N HIS A 406 7.47 9.55 14.02
CA HIS A 406 8.94 9.59 13.97
C HIS A 406 9.60 8.28 13.51
N ALA A 407 8.86 7.47 12.75
CA ALA A 407 9.29 6.12 12.43
C ALA A 407 10.13 6.08 11.15
N ARG A 408 11.14 6.94 11.00
CA ARG A 408 12.09 6.89 9.86
C ARG A 408 13.22 5.87 10.09
N ARG A 409 13.57 5.68 11.35
CA ARG A 409 14.63 4.78 11.80
C ARG A 409 14.03 3.76 12.77
N ALA A 410 14.42 2.50 12.63
CA ALA A 410 14.09 1.49 13.61
C ALA A 410 14.90 1.72 14.89
N ASN A 411 14.29 1.55 16.06
CA ASN A 411 15.00 1.58 17.34
C ASN A 411 15.61 0.24 17.72
N VAL A 412 15.28 -0.80 16.95
CA VAL A 412 15.64 -2.19 17.15
C VAL A 412 16.27 -2.72 15.87
N ARG A 413 17.01 -3.83 16.01
CA ARG A 413 17.59 -4.57 14.88
C ARG A 413 16.81 -5.85 14.63
N GLY A 414 16.96 -6.39 13.43
CA GLY A 414 16.33 -7.64 13.03
C GLY A 414 14.96 -7.44 12.40
N LEU A 415 14.69 -8.23 11.37
CA LEU A 415 13.53 -8.11 10.50
C LEU A 415 12.22 -8.26 11.29
N GLU A 416 12.16 -9.24 12.20
CA GLU A 416 10.97 -9.49 13.01
C GLU A 416 10.64 -8.32 13.94
N MET A 417 11.64 -7.76 14.62
CA MET A 417 11.44 -6.67 15.58
C MET A 417 11.01 -5.37 14.87
N VAL A 418 11.60 -5.09 13.70
CA VAL A 418 11.19 -3.96 12.87
C VAL A 418 9.77 -4.19 12.35
N SER A 419 9.42 -5.44 12.00
CA SER A 419 8.06 -5.82 11.60
C SER A 419 7.06 -5.59 12.73
N LYS A 420 7.36 -6.00 13.96
CA LYS A 420 6.51 -5.76 15.15
C LYS A 420 6.25 -4.26 15.34
N HIS A 421 7.30 -3.44 15.27
CA HIS A 421 7.17 -1.99 15.38
C HIS A 421 6.28 -1.41 14.27
N ARG A 422 6.41 -1.90 13.03
CA ARG A 422 5.54 -1.47 11.92
C ARG A 422 4.09 -1.88 12.11
N TYR A 423 3.84 -3.11 12.56
CA TYR A 423 2.48 -3.54 12.87
C TYR A 423 1.87 -2.73 14.02
N LEU A 424 2.63 -2.37 15.06
CA LEU A 424 2.12 -1.48 16.12
C LEU A 424 1.68 -0.11 15.60
N ILE A 425 2.43 0.46 14.65
CA ILE A 425 2.03 1.72 13.99
C ILE A 425 0.71 1.54 13.22
N LEU A 426 0.58 0.48 12.43
CA LEU A 426 -0.63 0.24 11.64
C LEU A 426 -1.83 -0.16 12.52
N ILE A 427 -1.59 -0.86 13.64
CA ILE A 427 -2.57 -1.12 14.69
C ILE A 427 -3.07 0.21 15.26
N LEU A 428 -2.17 1.14 15.59
CA LEU A 428 -2.56 2.46 16.09
C LEU A 428 -3.42 3.23 15.08
N ASP A 429 -3.09 3.18 13.78
CA ASP A 429 -3.90 3.79 12.72
C ASP A 429 -5.30 3.16 12.66
N LEU A 430 -5.42 1.83 12.67
CA LEU A 430 -6.73 1.15 12.68
C LEU A 430 -7.54 1.42 13.95
N LEU A 431 -6.89 1.42 15.11
CA LEU A 431 -7.54 1.77 16.38
C LEU A 431 -8.10 3.19 16.33
N LYS A 432 -7.36 4.17 15.80
CA LYS A 432 -7.86 5.55 15.62
C LYS A 432 -9.04 5.61 14.66
N ILE A 433 -9.01 4.86 13.56
CA ILE A 433 -10.09 4.78 12.57
C ILE A 433 -11.36 4.20 13.21
N ASN A 434 -11.25 3.04 13.87
CA ASN A 434 -12.38 2.37 14.51
C ASN A 434 -12.94 3.22 15.66
N THR A 435 -12.09 3.84 16.47
CA THR A 435 -12.51 4.75 17.55
C THR A 435 -13.27 5.95 17.03
N ALA A 436 -12.78 6.58 15.94
CA ALA A 436 -13.48 7.71 15.32
C ALA A 436 -14.91 7.33 14.89
N TYR A 437 -15.08 6.13 14.31
CA TYR A 437 -16.41 5.61 13.98
C TYR A 437 -17.26 5.36 15.22
N LYS A 438 -16.74 4.60 16.18
CA LYS A 438 -17.43 4.20 17.43
C LYS A 438 -17.86 5.40 18.29
N LEU A 439 -17.19 6.54 18.17
CA LEU A 439 -17.54 7.80 18.84
C LEU A 439 -18.48 8.71 18.01
N GLY A 440 -18.99 8.25 16.87
CA GLY A 440 -19.84 9.06 16.00
C GLY A 440 -19.11 10.24 15.36
N ARG A 441 -17.79 10.15 15.18
CA ARG A 441 -16.93 11.21 14.61
C ARG A 441 -16.15 10.71 13.39
N PRO A 442 -16.82 10.26 12.32
CA PRO A 442 -16.14 9.79 11.10
C PRO A 442 -15.29 10.88 10.41
N ASP A 443 -15.53 12.16 10.70
CA ASP A 443 -14.70 13.27 10.25
C ASP A 443 -13.28 13.26 10.84
N LEU A 444 -13.02 12.45 11.89
CA LEU A 444 -11.71 12.27 12.49
C LEU A 444 -10.87 11.20 11.77
N ILE A 445 -11.48 10.39 10.90
CA ILE A 445 -10.78 9.35 10.14
C ILE A 445 -9.75 9.99 9.21
N GLY A 446 -8.50 9.53 9.28
CA GLY A 446 -7.40 10.04 8.46
C GLY A 446 -6.80 11.38 8.92
N LYS A 447 -7.33 12.00 9.99
CA LYS A 447 -6.68 13.16 10.61
C LYS A 447 -5.48 12.72 11.43
N THR A 448 -4.35 13.40 11.23
CA THR A 448 -3.05 13.01 11.80
C THR A 448 -3.01 13.13 13.34
N ARG A 449 -3.52 14.24 13.91
CA ARG A 449 -3.45 14.55 15.35
C ARG A 449 -4.77 14.39 16.08
N THR A 450 -5.42 13.24 15.95
CA THR A 450 -6.62 12.89 16.72
C THR A 450 -6.27 12.08 17.95
N PHE A 451 -7.05 12.22 19.03
CA PHE A 451 -6.84 11.50 20.29
C PHE A 451 -5.45 11.72 20.92
N THR A 452 -4.81 12.87 20.68
CA THR A 452 -3.43 13.14 21.16
C THR A 452 -3.36 13.57 22.61
N MET A 453 -4.47 14.05 23.19
CA MET A 453 -4.54 14.47 24.58
C MET A 453 -4.80 13.25 25.48
N THR A 454 -4.30 13.28 26.70
CA THR A 454 -4.73 12.33 27.75
C THR A 454 -5.72 13.03 28.68
N LYS A 455 -6.60 12.29 29.35
CA LYS A 455 -7.67 12.87 30.20
C LYS A 455 -7.13 13.74 31.35
N GLY A 456 -5.91 13.45 31.82
CA GLY A 456 -5.27 14.19 32.90
C GLY A 456 -4.20 15.20 32.46
N VAL A 457 -3.70 15.13 31.22
CA VAL A 457 -2.53 15.88 30.76
C VAL A 457 -2.62 16.22 29.28
N ASP A 458 -2.50 17.51 28.95
CA ASP A 458 -2.20 17.97 27.59
C ASP A 458 -0.68 18.01 27.39
N PHE A 459 -0.11 16.88 26.95
CA PHE A 459 1.33 16.73 26.79
C PHE A 459 1.96 17.86 25.96
N TYR A 460 1.30 18.28 24.87
CA TYR A 460 1.88 19.26 23.94
C TYR A 460 1.81 20.69 24.44
N SER A 461 0.88 21.01 25.34
CA SER A 461 0.81 22.34 25.94
C SER A 461 1.64 22.47 27.21
N VAL A 462 1.73 21.41 28.02
CA VAL A 462 2.40 21.46 29.32
C VAL A 462 3.89 21.11 29.25
N PHE A 463 4.29 20.18 28.36
CA PHE A 463 5.69 19.71 28.28
C PHE A 463 6.71 20.81 27.94
N PRO A 464 6.45 21.72 26.99
CA PRO A 464 7.39 22.80 26.70
C PRO A 464 7.68 23.69 27.92
N GLU A 465 6.64 24.04 28.69
CA GLU A 465 6.79 24.90 29.87
C GLU A 465 7.61 24.23 30.97
N ILE A 466 7.32 22.95 31.27
CA ILE A 466 8.07 22.19 32.27
C ILE A 466 9.53 21.99 31.83
N ALA A 467 9.76 21.61 30.58
CA ALA A 467 11.11 21.41 30.05
C ALA A 467 11.96 22.70 30.15
N LYS A 468 11.37 23.86 29.90
CA LYS A 468 12.04 25.16 30.07
C LYS A 468 12.43 25.43 31.52
N ASN A 469 11.55 25.13 32.47
CA ASN A 469 11.81 25.32 33.90
C ASN A 469 12.94 24.43 34.42
N ASP A 470 13.09 23.25 33.83
CA ASP A 470 14.17 22.29 34.13
C ASP A 470 15.50 22.61 33.39
N GLY A 471 15.57 23.75 32.70
CA GLY A 471 16.80 24.21 32.05
C GLY A 471 17.03 23.65 30.65
N PHE A 472 16.06 22.98 30.04
CA PHE A 472 16.17 22.57 28.64
C PHE A 472 15.95 23.76 27.70
N GLN A 473 16.83 23.88 26.69
CA GLN A 473 16.69 24.88 25.65
C GLN A 473 15.64 24.44 24.63
N ILE A 474 14.55 25.19 24.51
CA ILE A 474 13.56 25.00 23.46
C ILE A 474 14.14 25.57 22.15
N LEU A 475 14.41 24.69 21.18
CA LEU A 475 14.98 25.08 19.87
C LEU A 475 13.97 25.80 18.95
N LEU A 476 12.70 25.87 19.35
CA LEU A 476 11.61 26.59 18.69
C LEU A 476 10.90 27.52 19.70
N PRO A 477 11.50 28.67 20.06
CA PRO A 477 11.03 29.53 21.15
C PRO A 477 9.63 30.14 20.92
N ASP A 478 9.15 30.16 19.67
CA ASP A 478 7.86 30.75 19.29
C ASP A 478 6.70 29.74 19.20
N TYR A 479 6.92 28.45 19.55
CA TYR A 479 5.83 27.47 19.60
C TYR A 479 4.95 27.67 20.83
N SER A 480 4.10 28.69 20.78
CA SER A 480 2.98 28.90 21.70
C SER A 480 1.76 28.15 21.17
N ARG A 481 1.41 27.04 21.82
CA ARG A 481 0.06 26.49 21.70
C ARG A 481 -0.66 26.91 22.96
N ASN A 482 -1.53 27.93 22.86
CA ASN A 482 -2.38 28.32 23.98
C ASN A 482 -3.02 27.03 24.53
N PRO A 483 -2.75 26.66 25.79
CA PRO A 483 -3.39 25.51 26.39
C PRO A 483 -4.89 25.63 26.19
N THR A 484 -5.51 24.54 25.75
CA THR A 484 -6.97 24.49 25.69
C THR A 484 -7.47 24.33 27.11
N PHE A 485 -7.28 25.36 27.94
CA PHE A 485 -7.87 25.40 29.26
C PHE A 485 -9.37 25.45 29.04
N LEU A 486 -10.04 24.39 29.46
CA LEU A 486 -11.45 24.45 29.80
C LEU A 486 -11.57 25.52 30.89
N GLY A 487 -11.90 26.74 30.47
CA GLY A 487 -12.26 27.80 31.40
C GLY A 487 -13.49 27.36 32.16
N VAL A 488 -13.28 26.83 33.36
CA VAL A 488 -14.32 26.82 34.39
C VAL A 488 -14.51 28.28 34.77
N ARG A 489 -15.63 28.88 34.34
CA ARG A 489 -16.18 30.06 34.99
C ARG A 489 -17.10 29.62 36.10
#